data_AF-A0A844X460-F1
#
_entry.id   AF-A0A844X460-F1
#
_cell.length_a   1.000
_cell.length_b   1.000
_cell.length_c   1.000
_cell.angle_alpha   90.00
_cell.angle_beta   90.00
_cell.angle_gamma   90.00
#
_symmetry.space_group_name_H-M   'P 1'
#
loop_
_entity.id
_entity.type
_entity.pdbx_description
1 polymer ?
#
loop_
_entity_poly.entity_id
_entity_poly.type
_entity_poly.pdbx_seq_one_letter_code
_entity_poly.pdbx_strand_id
1 'polypeptide(L)'
;MSTSAFTPASQVLERHQEFFHDKNVIIAGDIQDSYPVIMSANQVKIHCTQFHTYLRFKNSARGKCTYFSLLPEAELYVGMDTLIYYWPKTKSEAQFQLSYLLNNMPKGSDIFIIGENRTGVKSVEALLNEFGTIQKIDSARRCGLYHFQAEDRLAFDLNEWWLSYHLTIENQDIEIKSLPGVFSQKGLDTGSELLLNALIEHSDIIKGNVLDVGCGSGILSTVLGKLYPDIALTLSDVSSAAIASSQATLNSNNVKATVMASDVFSNLNDKYHLIVSNPPFHDGKQTNYTAVNTLIKEAKKHLKLNGYLCIVANSFLPYQSILDEIFKNVEVIAQTTKFKVYLASH
;
A
#
# COMPACT_ATOMS: atom_id res chain seq x y z
N MET A 1 28.38 -13.39 -15.48
CA MET A 1 27.08 -13.95 -15.04
C MET A 1 26.14 -12.77 -14.87
N SER A 2 25.21 -12.58 -15.82
CA SER A 2 24.20 -11.53 -15.75
C SER A 2 23.37 -11.74 -14.49
N THR A 3 23.43 -10.83 -13.53
CA THR A 3 22.45 -10.78 -12.44
C THR A 3 21.09 -10.60 -13.09
N SER A 4 20.23 -11.62 -13.03
CA SER A 4 18.85 -11.52 -13.53
C SER A 4 18.19 -10.26 -12.92
N ALA A 5 17.49 -9.49 -13.75
CA ALA A 5 16.83 -8.24 -13.38
C ALA A 5 15.66 -8.43 -12.40
N PHE A 6 15.31 -9.68 -12.07
CA PHE A 6 14.21 -10.02 -11.18
C PHE A 6 14.64 -10.13 -9.72
N THR A 7 13.65 -9.97 -8.83
CA THR A 7 13.81 -10.21 -7.41
C THR A 7 14.23 -11.66 -7.13
N PRO A 8 14.87 -11.92 -5.98
CA PRO A 8 15.18 -13.29 -5.56
C PRO A 8 14.00 -14.25 -5.60
N ALA A 9 12.78 -13.78 -5.26
CA ALA A 9 11.55 -14.56 -5.32
C ALA A 9 11.20 -14.98 -6.76
N SER A 10 11.14 -14.04 -7.68
CA SER A 10 10.87 -14.31 -9.10
C SER A 10 11.97 -15.17 -9.76
N GLN A 11 13.23 -15.03 -9.35
CA GLN A 11 14.33 -15.90 -9.81
C GLN A 11 14.20 -17.34 -9.33
N VAL A 12 13.54 -17.59 -8.19
CA VAL A 12 13.21 -18.95 -7.78
C VAL A 12 12.10 -19.48 -8.68
N LEU A 13 11.02 -18.73 -8.91
CA LEU A 13 9.94 -19.16 -9.82
C LEU A 13 10.45 -19.44 -11.25
N GLU A 14 11.36 -18.61 -11.77
CA GLU A 14 11.96 -18.77 -13.11
C GLU A 14 12.66 -20.11 -13.29
N ARG A 15 13.26 -20.67 -12.23
CA ARG A 15 13.91 -21.98 -12.25
C ARG A 15 12.91 -23.14 -12.29
N HIS A 16 11.67 -22.90 -11.90
CA HIS A 16 10.57 -23.88 -11.84
C HIS A 16 9.50 -23.58 -12.90
N GLN A 17 9.86 -22.87 -13.97
CA GLN A 17 8.93 -22.42 -15.01
C GLN A 17 8.12 -23.56 -15.64
N GLU A 18 8.71 -24.76 -15.70
CA GLU A 18 8.09 -25.98 -16.22
C GLU A 18 6.80 -26.38 -15.49
N PHE A 19 6.64 -26.02 -14.20
CA PHE A 19 5.43 -26.31 -13.44
C PHE A 19 4.20 -25.54 -13.92
N PHE A 20 4.41 -24.49 -14.72
CA PHE A 20 3.36 -23.53 -15.04
C PHE A 20 2.97 -23.49 -16.52
N HIS A 21 3.68 -24.21 -17.40
CA HIS A 21 3.53 -24.07 -18.85
C HIS A 21 2.09 -24.28 -19.33
N ASP A 22 1.44 -25.33 -18.84
CA ASP A 22 0.08 -25.71 -19.23
C ASP A 22 -1.00 -25.20 -18.26
N LYS A 23 -0.63 -24.32 -17.33
CA LYS A 23 -1.51 -23.87 -16.23
C LYS A 23 -2.20 -22.53 -16.52
N ASN A 24 -3.34 -22.32 -15.89
CA ASN A 24 -4.07 -21.06 -15.89
C ASN A 24 -3.85 -20.33 -14.56
N VAL A 25 -2.92 -19.39 -14.57
CA VAL A 25 -2.29 -18.86 -13.37
C VAL A 25 -2.87 -17.49 -12.97
N ILE A 26 -3.29 -17.38 -11.72
CA ILE A 26 -3.44 -16.09 -11.03
C ILE A 26 -2.14 -15.78 -10.32
N ILE A 27 -1.62 -14.56 -10.48
CA ILE A 27 -0.48 -14.06 -9.72
C ILE A 27 -0.95 -12.92 -8.82
N ALA A 28 -0.71 -13.03 -7.52
CA ALA A 28 -1.15 -12.06 -6.52
C ALA A 28 -0.09 -11.86 -5.40
N GLY A 29 -0.36 -10.93 -4.48
CA GLY A 29 0.50 -10.64 -3.34
C GLY A 29 1.55 -9.53 -3.61
N ASP A 30 2.69 -9.62 -2.94
CA ASP A 30 3.74 -8.58 -2.94
C ASP A 30 4.65 -8.66 -4.19
N ILE A 31 4.09 -8.29 -5.35
CA ILE A 31 4.80 -8.30 -6.62
C ILE A 31 5.70 -7.07 -6.76
N GLN A 32 7.02 -7.31 -6.83
CA GLN A 32 8.05 -6.26 -6.81
C GLN A 32 8.79 -6.05 -8.14
N ASP A 33 8.61 -6.92 -9.13
CA ASP A 33 9.29 -6.85 -10.44
C ASP A 33 8.35 -7.19 -11.60
N SER A 34 8.88 -7.24 -12.82
CA SER A 34 8.11 -7.49 -14.05
C SER A 34 7.98 -8.96 -14.44
N TYR A 35 8.43 -9.90 -13.60
CA TYR A 35 8.37 -11.32 -13.94
C TYR A 35 6.95 -11.82 -14.25
N PRO A 36 5.91 -11.43 -13.48
CA PRO A 36 4.53 -11.83 -13.78
C PRO A 36 4.00 -11.40 -15.15
N VAL A 37 4.63 -10.41 -15.80
CA VAL A 37 4.28 -9.96 -17.15
C VAL A 37 4.83 -10.88 -18.24
N ILE A 38 6.00 -11.50 -18.00
CA ILE A 38 6.73 -12.26 -19.01
C ILE A 38 6.69 -13.78 -18.80
N MET A 39 6.26 -14.24 -17.63
CA MET A 39 6.18 -15.65 -17.26
C MET A 39 5.39 -16.49 -18.29
N SER A 40 5.86 -17.68 -18.65
CA SER A 40 5.21 -18.54 -19.66
C SER A 40 4.17 -19.52 -19.07
N ALA A 41 2.89 -19.29 -19.32
CA ALA A 41 1.80 -20.18 -18.92
C ALA A 41 0.67 -20.12 -19.97
N ASN A 42 -0.25 -21.08 -19.96
CA ASN A 42 -1.39 -21.09 -20.88
C ASN A 42 -2.22 -19.80 -20.76
N GLN A 43 -2.48 -19.36 -19.53
CA GLN A 43 -3.08 -18.07 -19.24
C GLN A 43 -2.49 -17.46 -17.97
N VAL A 44 -2.36 -16.13 -17.93
CA VAL A 44 -1.96 -15.40 -16.73
C VAL A 44 -2.91 -14.24 -16.47
N LYS A 45 -3.45 -14.17 -15.26
CA LYS A 45 -4.13 -13.00 -14.71
C LYS A 45 -3.35 -12.49 -13.49
N ILE A 46 -3.27 -11.17 -13.34
CA ILE A 46 -2.49 -10.53 -12.26
C ILE A 46 -3.44 -9.71 -11.40
N HIS A 47 -3.47 -9.97 -10.10
CA HIS A 47 -4.16 -9.14 -9.12
C HIS A 47 -3.16 -8.31 -8.33
N CYS A 48 -3.41 -7.01 -8.23
CA CYS A 48 -2.58 -6.05 -7.54
C CYS A 48 -3.38 -5.38 -6.42
N THR A 49 -2.83 -5.35 -5.21
CA THR A 49 -3.33 -4.53 -4.10
C THR A 49 -2.62 -3.19 -3.98
N GLN A 50 -1.52 -3.00 -4.73
CA GLN A 50 -0.70 -1.79 -4.80
C GLN A 50 -0.85 -1.11 -6.18
N PHE A 51 -1.29 0.15 -6.19
CA PHE A 51 -1.68 0.87 -7.40
C PHE A 51 -0.48 1.17 -8.31
N HIS A 52 0.68 1.51 -7.76
CA HIS A 52 1.90 1.70 -8.56
C HIS A 52 2.29 0.41 -9.31
N THR A 53 2.12 -0.76 -8.70
CA THR A 53 2.36 -2.06 -9.36
C THR A 53 1.36 -2.29 -10.48
N TYR A 54 0.08 -2.00 -10.23
CA TYR A 54 -0.96 -2.05 -11.24
C TYR A 54 -0.65 -1.15 -12.45
N LEU A 55 -0.24 0.10 -12.24
CA LEU A 55 0.11 1.03 -13.33
C LEU A 55 1.26 0.50 -14.19
N ARG A 56 2.29 -0.11 -13.59
CA ARG A 56 3.41 -0.74 -14.32
C ARG A 56 2.93 -1.86 -15.24
N PHE A 57 1.98 -2.68 -14.79
CA PHE A 57 1.50 -3.82 -15.56
C PHE A 57 0.37 -3.48 -16.52
N LYS A 58 -0.46 -2.48 -16.22
CA LYS A 58 -1.53 -2.02 -17.09
C LYS A 58 -1.03 -1.55 -18.45
N ASN A 59 0.18 -0.99 -18.50
CA ASN A 59 0.83 -0.54 -19.73
C ASN A 59 1.70 -1.62 -20.40
N SER A 60 1.61 -2.87 -19.96
CA SER A 60 2.39 -4.00 -20.49
C SER A 60 1.56 -4.91 -21.41
N ALA A 61 2.19 -5.95 -21.97
CA ALA A 61 1.52 -6.97 -22.78
C ALA A 61 0.36 -7.67 -22.05
N ARG A 62 0.36 -7.69 -20.70
CA ARG A 62 -0.70 -8.28 -19.85
C ARG A 62 -1.66 -7.26 -19.26
N GLY A 63 -1.67 -6.03 -19.78
CA GLY A 63 -2.46 -4.94 -19.21
C GLY A 63 -3.97 -5.24 -19.08
N LYS A 64 -4.54 -5.92 -20.08
CA LYS A 64 -5.96 -6.35 -20.06
C LYS A 64 -6.27 -7.45 -19.03
N CYS A 65 -5.25 -8.18 -18.59
CA CYS A 65 -5.36 -9.26 -17.60
C CYS A 65 -4.82 -8.82 -16.23
N THR A 66 -4.66 -7.51 -16.00
CA THR A 66 -4.18 -6.95 -14.74
C THR A 66 -5.32 -6.22 -14.03
N TYR A 67 -5.54 -6.55 -12.77
CA TYR A 67 -6.65 -6.07 -11.95
C TYR A 67 -6.12 -5.35 -10.71
N PHE A 68 -6.80 -4.30 -10.27
CA PHE A 68 -6.51 -3.60 -9.02
C PHE A 68 -7.77 -3.48 -8.19
N SER A 69 -7.73 -4.04 -6.98
CA SER A 69 -8.81 -3.96 -6.00
C SER A 69 -8.30 -4.46 -4.65
N LEU A 70 -9.03 -4.16 -3.56
CA LEU A 70 -8.78 -4.78 -2.26
C LEU A 70 -8.97 -6.29 -2.33
N LEU A 71 -10.15 -6.69 -2.81
CA LEU A 71 -10.58 -8.06 -2.99
C LEU A 71 -10.91 -8.26 -4.47
N PRO A 72 -10.31 -9.23 -5.18
CA PRO A 72 -10.63 -9.45 -6.58
C PRO A 72 -12.04 -10.02 -6.78
N GLU A 73 -12.66 -9.62 -7.89
CA GLU A 73 -13.99 -10.07 -8.29
C GLU A 73 -13.95 -11.47 -8.94
N ALA A 74 -15.13 -12.08 -9.10
CA ALA A 74 -15.30 -13.43 -9.66
C ALA A 74 -14.61 -13.62 -11.03
N GLU A 75 -14.59 -12.57 -11.87
CA GLU A 75 -13.95 -12.56 -13.19
C GLU A 75 -12.47 -12.97 -13.14
N LEU A 76 -11.76 -12.65 -12.04
CA LEU A 76 -10.37 -13.06 -11.88
C LEU A 76 -10.24 -14.58 -11.91
N TYR A 77 -11.16 -15.32 -11.29
CA TYR A 77 -11.06 -16.76 -11.05
C TYR A 77 -11.58 -17.62 -12.20
N VAL A 78 -12.33 -17.04 -13.14
CA VAL A 78 -12.91 -17.79 -14.26
C VAL A 78 -11.82 -18.47 -15.10
N GLY A 79 -11.89 -19.80 -15.17
CA GLY A 79 -10.98 -20.66 -15.93
C GLY A 79 -9.60 -20.85 -15.31
N MET A 80 -9.36 -20.35 -14.09
CA MET A 80 -8.06 -20.40 -13.44
C MET A 80 -7.94 -21.64 -12.55
N ASP A 81 -6.78 -22.27 -12.54
CA ASP A 81 -6.51 -23.53 -11.81
C ASP A 81 -5.26 -23.46 -10.92
N THR A 82 -4.53 -22.35 -10.98
CA THR A 82 -3.26 -22.19 -10.26
C THR A 82 -3.16 -20.79 -9.66
N LEU A 83 -2.71 -20.69 -8.41
CA LEU A 83 -2.37 -19.42 -7.76
C LEU A 83 -0.88 -19.39 -7.48
N ILE A 84 -0.20 -18.31 -7.89
CA ILE A 84 1.13 -17.95 -7.41
C ILE A 84 0.99 -16.71 -6.52
N TYR A 85 1.28 -16.87 -5.24
CA TYR A 85 1.19 -15.83 -4.24
C TYR A 85 2.56 -15.40 -3.76
N TYR A 86 2.89 -14.12 -3.98
CA TYR A 86 4.08 -13.49 -3.43
C TYR A 86 3.82 -13.05 -1.99
N TRP A 87 4.51 -13.67 -1.04
CA TRP A 87 4.35 -13.42 0.38
C TRP A 87 4.75 -11.98 0.76
N PRO A 88 3.85 -11.20 1.38
CA PRO A 88 4.10 -9.81 1.74
C PRO A 88 5.02 -9.68 2.96
N LYS A 89 5.33 -8.43 3.32
CA LYS A 89 6.23 -8.14 4.43
C LYS A 89 5.64 -8.50 5.79
N THR A 90 4.31 -8.53 5.92
CA THR A 90 3.63 -8.78 7.18
C THR A 90 2.77 -10.04 7.11
N LYS A 91 2.79 -10.82 8.19
CA LYS A 91 2.00 -12.06 8.26
C LYS A 91 0.50 -11.79 8.23
N SER A 92 0.01 -10.75 8.91
CA SER A 92 -1.42 -10.44 8.95
C SER A 92 -1.96 -10.06 7.56
N GLU A 93 -1.21 -9.30 6.77
CA GLU A 93 -1.55 -9.02 5.38
C GLU A 93 -1.60 -10.30 4.55
N ALA A 94 -0.61 -11.19 4.73
CA ALA A 94 -0.58 -12.48 4.04
C ALA A 94 -1.82 -13.32 4.37
N GLN A 95 -2.18 -13.39 5.66
CA GLN A 95 -3.35 -14.11 6.14
C GLN A 95 -4.64 -13.56 5.52
N PHE A 96 -4.83 -12.25 5.54
CA PHE A 96 -6.00 -11.60 4.95
C PHE A 96 -6.15 -11.90 3.45
N GLN A 97 -5.09 -11.67 2.68
CA GLN A 97 -5.12 -11.86 1.23
C GLN A 97 -5.27 -13.33 0.84
N LEU A 98 -4.49 -14.24 1.45
CA LEU A 98 -4.58 -15.66 1.18
C LEU A 98 -5.94 -16.24 1.57
N SER A 99 -6.52 -15.81 2.70
CA SER A 99 -7.84 -16.30 3.12
C SER A 99 -8.91 -15.97 2.08
N TYR A 100 -8.91 -14.74 1.55
CA TYR A 100 -9.84 -14.38 0.50
C TYR A 100 -9.56 -15.11 -0.82
N LEU A 101 -8.30 -15.19 -1.25
CA LEU A 101 -7.95 -15.85 -2.51
C LEU A 101 -8.33 -17.34 -2.46
N LEU A 102 -8.00 -18.05 -1.38
CA LEU A 102 -8.31 -19.47 -1.19
C LEU A 102 -9.79 -19.75 -0.99
N ASN A 103 -10.56 -18.80 -0.43
CA ASN A 103 -12.02 -18.90 -0.40
C ASN A 103 -12.64 -19.01 -1.82
N ASN A 104 -12.00 -18.37 -2.80
CA ASN A 104 -12.56 -18.19 -4.15
C ASN A 104 -11.92 -19.11 -5.20
N MET A 105 -10.70 -19.61 -4.98
CA MET A 105 -10.07 -20.57 -5.88
C MET A 105 -10.94 -21.83 -6.08
N PRO A 106 -10.99 -22.40 -7.30
CA PRO A 106 -11.61 -23.70 -7.52
C PRO A 106 -10.98 -24.79 -6.64
N LYS A 107 -11.78 -25.77 -6.22
CA LYS A 107 -11.28 -26.94 -5.52
C LYS A 107 -10.31 -27.71 -6.42
N GLY A 108 -9.25 -28.24 -5.83
CA GLY A 108 -8.16 -28.93 -6.54
C GLY A 108 -7.16 -28.00 -7.22
N SER A 109 -7.24 -26.68 -7.00
CA SER A 109 -6.27 -25.74 -7.58
C SER A 109 -4.89 -25.90 -6.98
N ASP A 110 -3.85 -25.72 -7.79
CA ASP A 110 -2.47 -25.70 -7.35
C ASP A 110 -2.11 -24.33 -6.76
N ILE A 111 -1.63 -24.31 -5.51
CA ILE A 111 -1.28 -23.08 -4.82
C ILE A 111 0.22 -23.05 -4.55
N PHE A 112 0.91 -22.08 -5.15
CA PHE A 112 2.32 -21.81 -4.95
C PHE A 112 2.51 -20.53 -4.14
N ILE A 113 3.32 -20.60 -3.09
CA ILE A 113 3.62 -19.46 -2.22
C ILE A 113 5.13 -19.23 -2.22
N ILE A 114 5.54 -18.04 -2.65
CA ILE A 114 6.95 -17.64 -2.74
C ILE A 114 7.22 -16.43 -1.87
N GLY A 115 8.31 -16.44 -1.12
CA GLY A 115 8.67 -15.29 -0.30
C GLY A 115 10.07 -15.38 0.27
N GLU A 116 10.57 -14.26 0.78
CA GLU A 116 11.86 -14.22 1.48
C GLU A 116 11.73 -14.82 2.89
N ASN A 117 12.72 -15.59 3.34
CA ASN A 117 12.71 -16.20 4.67
C ASN A 117 12.64 -15.16 5.79
N ARG A 118 13.22 -13.97 5.59
CA ARG A 118 13.21 -12.88 6.58
C ARG A 118 11.86 -12.19 6.74
N THR A 119 10.95 -12.32 5.76
CA THR A 119 9.57 -11.79 5.86
C THR A 119 8.61 -12.82 6.47
N GLY A 120 9.15 -13.97 6.92
CA GLY A 120 8.38 -14.96 7.66
C GLY A 120 7.56 -15.91 6.80
N VAL A 121 7.87 -16.05 5.50
CA VAL A 121 7.15 -16.95 4.57
C VAL A 121 6.97 -18.37 5.10
N LYS A 122 7.91 -18.88 5.91
CA LYS A 122 7.82 -20.20 6.56
C LYS A 122 6.56 -20.38 7.39
N SER A 123 5.95 -19.28 7.86
CA SER A 123 4.69 -19.30 8.61
C SER A 123 3.53 -19.86 7.80
N VAL A 124 3.66 -19.97 6.48
CA VAL A 124 2.67 -20.59 5.59
C VAL A 124 2.35 -22.03 6.02
N GLU A 125 3.36 -22.79 6.47
CA GLU A 125 3.20 -24.18 6.91
C GLU A 125 2.20 -24.29 8.06
N ALA A 126 2.30 -23.39 9.03
CA ALA A 126 1.39 -23.34 10.17
C ALA A 126 0.06 -22.64 9.84
N LEU A 127 0.05 -21.72 8.87
CA LEU A 127 -1.15 -20.97 8.48
C LEU A 127 -2.15 -21.86 7.73
N LEU A 128 -1.65 -22.76 6.90
CA LEU A 128 -2.46 -23.55 5.98
C LEU A 128 -2.43 -25.05 6.32
N ASN A 129 -1.99 -25.43 7.51
CA ASN A 129 -1.92 -26.82 7.97
C ASN A 129 -3.28 -27.54 7.93
N GLU A 130 -4.36 -26.81 8.19
CA GLU A 130 -5.74 -27.31 8.14
C GLU A 130 -6.25 -27.50 6.69
N PHE A 131 -5.59 -26.89 5.70
CA PHE A 131 -5.98 -26.93 4.28
C PHE A 131 -5.33 -28.06 3.49
N GLY A 132 -4.29 -28.68 4.03
CA GLY A 132 -3.62 -29.78 3.38
C GLY A 132 -2.15 -29.88 3.75
N THR A 133 -1.48 -30.86 3.15
CA THR A 133 -0.04 -31.03 3.33
C THR A 133 0.70 -30.05 2.44
N ILE A 134 1.35 -29.07 3.06
CA ILE A 134 2.18 -28.09 2.36
C ILE A 134 3.57 -28.67 2.17
N GLN A 135 4.02 -28.69 0.92
CA GLN A 135 5.33 -29.16 0.53
C GLN A 135 6.24 -27.98 0.24
N LYS A 136 7.48 -28.05 0.75
CA LYS A 136 8.51 -27.10 0.40
C LYS A 136 9.24 -27.58 -0.85
N ILE A 137 9.05 -26.87 -1.95
CA ILE A 137 9.59 -27.21 -3.27
C ILE A 137 11.06 -26.78 -3.39
N ASP A 138 11.39 -25.56 -2.96
CA ASP A 138 12.74 -25.01 -3.04
C ASP A 138 13.03 -24.04 -1.90
N SER A 139 14.32 -23.82 -1.64
CA SER A 139 14.85 -22.92 -0.64
C SER A 139 16.12 -22.23 -1.14
N ALA A 140 16.02 -21.44 -2.19
CA ALA A 140 17.17 -20.78 -2.81
C ALA A 140 17.10 -19.25 -2.67
N ARG A 141 18.25 -18.57 -2.79
CA ARG A 141 18.37 -17.09 -2.75
C ARG A 141 17.69 -16.44 -1.54
N ARG A 142 17.73 -17.13 -0.38
CA ARG A 142 17.05 -16.73 0.87
C ARG A 142 15.53 -16.67 0.76
N CYS A 143 14.95 -17.29 -0.25
CA CYS A 143 13.51 -17.45 -0.44
C CYS A 143 13.09 -18.89 -0.17
N GLY A 144 11.81 -19.11 0.13
CA GLY A 144 11.18 -20.42 0.19
C GLY A 144 10.02 -20.48 -0.80
N LEU A 145 9.99 -21.52 -1.62
CA LEU A 145 8.87 -21.85 -2.50
C LEU A 145 8.11 -23.02 -1.91
N TYR A 146 6.81 -22.83 -1.72
CA TYR A 146 5.89 -23.79 -1.13
C TYR A 146 4.78 -24.12 -2.11
N HIS A 147 4.26 -25.34 -2.04
CA HIS A 147 3.17 -25.83 -2.86
C HIS A 147 2.19 -26.63 -2.01
N PHE A 148 0.90 -26.50 -2.30
CA PHE A 148 -0.14 -27.43 -1.88
C PHE A 148 -1.30 -27.38 -2.87
N GLN A 149 -2.17 -28.39 -2.81
CA GLN A 149 -3.42 -28.42 -3.57
C GLN A 149 -4.59 -28.04 -2.67
N ALA A 150 -5.37 -27.05 -3.08
CA ALA A 150 -6.50 -26.53 -2.29
C ALA A 150 -7.76 -27.39 -2.51
N GLU A 151 -7.93 -28.44 -1.70
CA GLU A 151 -9.12 -29.33 -1.77
C GLU A 151 -10.38 -28.72 -1.17
N ASP A 152 -10.21 -27.77 -0.26
CA ASP A 152 -11.27 -27.04 0.41
C ASP A 152 -11.10 -25.53 0.33
N ARG A 153 -12.21 -24.82 0.57
CA ARG A 153 -12.26 -23.36 0.58
C ARG A 153 -12.10 -22.86 2.02
N LEU A 154 -11.27 -21.85 2.20
CA LEU A 154 -11.12 -21.16 3.48
C LEU A 154 -12.28 -20.19 3.67
N ALA A 155 -13.10 -20.37 4.70
CA ALA A 155 -14.16 -19.41 5.00
C ALA A 155 -13.57 -17.99 5.17
N PHE A 156 -14.25 -17.00 4.62
CA PHE A 156 -13.82 -15.61 4.68
C PHE A 156 -15.03 -14.69 4.93
N ASP A 157 -14.96 -13.92 6.01
CA ASP A 157 -15.84 -12.78 6.26
C ASP A 157 -14.99 -11.52 6.46
N LEU A 158 -15.19 -10.52 5.59
CA LEU A 158 -14.47 -9.25 5.66
C LEU A 158 -14.68 -8.53 7.00
N ASN A 159 -15.84 -8.73 7.65
CA ASN A 159 -16.16 -8.05 8.92
C ASN A 159 -15.21 -8.46 10.05
N GLU A 160 -14.69 -9.68 10.03
CA GLU A 160 -13.78 -10.21 11.06
C GLU A 160 -12.36 -9.64 10.96
N TRP A 161 -12.02 -9.00 9.83
CA TRP A 161 -10.67 -8.49 9.58
C TRP A 161 -10.49 -7.01 9.93
N TRP A 162 -11.57 -6.31 10.27
CA TRP A 162 -11.50 -4.90 10.67
C TRP A 162 -10.97 -4.76 12.09
N LEU A 163 -9.78 -4.16 12.21
CA LEU A 163 -9.33 -3.64 13.49
C LEU A 163 -10.00 -2.30 13.74
N SER A 164 -10.66 -2.16 14.89
CA SER A 164 -11.32 -0.91 15.31
C SER A 164 -10.78 -0.45 16.66
N TYR A 165 -10.47 0.83 16.79
CA TYR A 165 -10.04 1.46 18.05
C TYR A 165 -10.41 2.95 18.06
N HIS A 166 -10.47 3.55 19.24
CA HIS A 166 -10.79 4.97 19.40
C HIS A 166 -9.54 5.78 19.75
N LEU A 167 -9.47 7.00 19.25
CA LEU A 167 -8.48 8.01 19.62
C LEU A 167 -9.20 9.30 20.04
N THR A 168 -8.72 9.96 21.08
CA THR A 168 -9.17 11.30 21.44
C THR A 168 -8.06 12.29 21.11
N ILE A 169 -8.33 13.21 20.17
CA ILE A 169 -7.38 14.25 19.74
C ILE A 169 -8.12 15.59 19.70
N GLU A 170 -7.60 16.64 20.33
CA GLU A 170 -8.25 17.96 20.38
C GLU A 170 -9.73 17.91 20.81
N ASN A 171 -10.04 17.09 21.83
CA ASN A 171 -11.40 16.80 22.31
C ASN A 171 -12.34 16.19 21.26
N GLN A 172 -11.82 15.73 20.12
CA GLN A 172 -12.55 14.92 19.15
C GLN A 172 -12.31 13.45 19.44
N ASP A 173 -13.39 12.70 19.67
CA ASP A 173 -13.34 11.23 19.69
C ASP A 173 -13.43 10.71 18.25
N ILE A 174 -12.53 9.80 17.88
CA ILE A 174 -12.37 9.33 16.50
C ILE A 174 -12.30 7.81 16.47
N GLU A 175 -13.27 7.18 15.82
CA GLU A 175 -13.27 5.73 15.58
C GLU A 175 -12.40 5.42 14.36
N ILE A 176 -11.30 4.70 14.54
CA ILE A 176 -10.41 4.29 13.44
C ILE A 176 -10.75 2.86 13.03
N LYS A 177 -10.87 2.63 11.72
CA LYS A 177 -11.02 1.31 11.11
C LYS A 177 -9.83 1.02 10.20
N SER A 178 -9.20 -0.14 10.39
CA SER A 178 -7.97 -0.51 9.68
C SER A 178 -7.97 -1.98 9.29
N LEU A 179 -7.59 -2.27 8.04
CA LEU A 179 -7.37 -3.62 7.54
C LEU A 179 -5.90 -4.06 7.70
N PRO A 180 -5.64 -5.38 7.65
CA PRO A 180 -4.29 -5.93 7.52
C PRO A 180 -3.48 -5.30 6.38
N GLY A 181 -2.20 -4.99 6.62
CA GLY A 181 -1.29 -4.38 5.64
C GLY A 181 -1.27 -2.84 5.61
N VAL A 182 -2.15 -2.16 6.34
CA VAL A 182 -2.15 -0.69 6.44
C VAL A 182 -1.15 -0.20 7.50
N PHE A 183 -0.46 0.91 7.22
CA PHE A 183 0.44 1.56 8.18
C PHE A 183 -0.34 2.09 9.40
N SER A 184 0.31 2.14 10.57
CA SER A 184 -0.30 2.67 11.81
C SER A 184 -1.58 1.96 12.27
N GLN A 185 -1.63 0.62 12.14
CA GLN A 185 -2.71 -0.22 12.66
C GLN A 185 -2.98 -0.04 14.16
N LYS A 186 -2.03 0.45 14.95
CA LYS A 186 -2.13 0.52 16.42
C LYS A 186 -2.23 1.93 17.00
N GLY A 187 -2.51 2.93 16.17
CA GLY A 187 -2.66 4.32 16.61
C GLY A 187 -1.84 5.30 15.78
N LEU A 188 -1.88 6.57 16.20
CA LEU A 188 -1.11 7.65 15.58
C LEU A 188 0.39 7.41 15.83
N ASP A 189 1.18 7.28 14.76
CA ASP A 189 2.64 7.20 14.89
C ASP A 189 3.24 8.57 15.22
N THR A 190 4.43 8.59 15.81
CA THR A 190 5.11 9.83 16.26
C THR A 190 5.32 10.85 15.13
N GLY A 191 5.47 10.39 13.87
CA GLY A 191 5.59 11.29 12.73
C GLY A 191 4.25 11.97 12.42
N SER A 192 3.17 11.19 12.35
CA SER A 192 1.81 11.72 12.18
C SER A 192 1.38 12.64 13.32
N GLU A 193 1.74 12.30 14.57
CA GLU A 193 1.47 13.14 15.75
C GLU A 193 2.19 14.50 15.66
N LEU A 194 3.48 14.49 15.32
CA LEU A 194 4.24 15.73 15.14
C LEU A 194 3.66 16.58 14.00
N LEU A 195 3.29 15.96 12.87
CA LEU A 195 2.67 16.64 11.74
C LEU A 195 1.34 17.28 12.14
N LEU A 196 0.48 16.53 12.84
CA LEU A 196 -0.83 16.99 13.25
C LEU A 196 -0.75 18.18 14.21
N ASN A 197 0.12 18.11 15.21
CA ASN A 197 0.32 19.21 16.16
C ASN A 197 0.82 20.46 15.43
N ALA A 198 1.79 20.31 14.52
CA ALA A 198 2.30 21.42 13.73
C ALA A 198 1.23 22.07 12.84
N LEU A 199 0.34 21.26 12.25
CA LEU A 199 -0.80 21.74 11.46
C LEU A 199 -1.80 22.52 12.32
N ILE A 200 -2.13 22.01 13.53
CA ILE A 200 -3.03 22.70 14.46
C ILE A 200 -2.46 24.06 14.89
N GLU A 201 -1.16 24.11 15.19
CA GLU A 201 -0.46 25.36 15.53
C GLU A 201 -0.45 26.37 14.37
N HIS A 202 -0.45 25.90 13.12
CA HIS A 202 -0.48 26.70 11.89
C HIS A 202 -1.86 26.66 11.21
N SER A 203 -2.94 26.71 11.99
CA SER A 203 -4.30 26.52 11.49
C SER A 203 -4.74 27.49 10.37
N ASP A 204 -4.07 28.63 10.19
CA ASP A 204 -4.38 29.63 9.17
C ASP A 204 -4.15 29.15 7.72
N ILE A 205 -3.33 28.11 7.54
CA ILE A 205 -3.06 27.48 6.24
C ILE A 205 -4.12 26.42 5.87
N ILE A 206 -4.94 25.99 6.81
CA ILE A 206 -5.89 24.88 6.63
C ILE A 206 -7.22 25.42 6.11
N LYS A 207 -7.34 25.53 4.78
CA LYS A 207 -8.56 26.02 4.12
C LYS A 207 -8.70 25.53 2.69
N GLY A 208 -9.92 25.60 2.16
CA GLY A 208 -10.20 25.25 0.77
C GLY A 208 -9.95 23.77 0.47
N ASN A 209 -9.29 23.48 -0.65
CA ASN A 209 -9.01 22.10 -1.07
C ASN A 209 -7.77 21.59 -0.35
N VAL A 210 -7.90 20.50 0.41
CA VAL A 210 -6.82 19.87 1.17
C VAL A 210 -6.61 18.45 0.66
N LEU A 211 -5.36 18.10 0.37
CA LEU A 211 -4.96 16.76 -0.09
C LEU A 211 -4.08 16.07 0.95
N ASP A 212 -4.41 14.85 1.32
CA ASP A 212 -3.58 13.94 2.11
C ASP A 212 -3.01 12.84 1.21
N VAL A 213 -1.68 12.86 1.00
CA VAL A 213 -0.97 11.89 0.16
C VAL A 213 -0.32 10.81 1.02
N GLY A 214 -0.65 9.55 0.74
CA GLY A 214 -0.25 8.42 1.58
C GLY A 214 -1.10 8.35 2.85
N CYS A 215 -2.42 8.45 2.69
CA CYS A 215 -3.34 8.68 3.79
C CYS A 215 -3.48 7.51 4.79
N GLY A 216 -3.02 6.30 4.45
CA GLY A 216 -3.06 5.16 5.36
C GLY A 216 -4.49 4.81 5.81
N SER A 217 -4.75 4.79 7.12
CA SER A 217 -6.10 4.59 7.68
C SER A 217 -6.95 5.86 7.77
N GLY A 218 -6.44 7.00 7.29
CA GLY A 218 -7.18 8.26 7.22
C GLY A 218 -7.25 9.03 8.54
N ILE A 219 -6.40 8.72 9.53
CA ILE A 219 -6.43 9.36 10.87
C ILE A 219 -6.25 10.87 10.74
N LEU A 220 -5.17 11.32 10.08
CA LEU A 220 -4.85 12.74 9.90
C LEU A 220 -6.02 13.49 9.24
N SER A 221 -6.47 13.00 8.09
CA SER A 221 -7.60 13.57 7.36
C SER A 221 -8.90 13.60 8.15
N THR A 222 -9.18 12.57 8.96
CA THR A 222 -10.40 12.54 9.78
C THR A 222 -10.33 13.59 10.89
N VAL A 223 -9.18 13.77 11.54
CA VAL A 223 -8.98 14.85 12.52
C VAL A 223 -9.18 16.22 11.84
N LEU A 224 -8.52 16.46 10.72
CA LEU A 224 -8.62 17.72 9.98
C LEU A 224 -10.06 18.02 9.56
N GLY A 225 -10.79 17.02 9.05
CA GLY A 225 -12.19 17.19 8.64
C GLY A 225 -13.15 17.47 9.80
N LYS A 226 -12.83 17.00 11.01
CA LYS A 226 -13.63 17.32 12.22
C LYS A 226 -13.30 18.71 12.77
N LEU A 227 -12.03 19.11 12.77
CA LEU A 227 -11.60 20.42 13.27
C LEU A 227 -11.93 21.57 12.31
N TYR A 228 -11.91 21.31 10.99
CA TYR A 228 -12.08 22.32 9.95
C TYR A 228 -13.18 21.89 8.96
N PRO A 229 -14.47 21.91 9.34
CA PRO A 229 -15.56 21.35 8.54
C PRO A 229 -15.78 22.00 7.15
N ASP A 230 -15.19 23.18 6.92
CA ASP A 230 -15.31 23.92 5.65
C ASP A 230 -14.29 23.51 4.58
N ILE A 231 -13.33 22.63 4.90
CA ILE A 231 -12.35 22.16 3.92
C ILE A 231 -12.94 21.10 2.98
N ALA A 232 -12.47 21.07 1.74
CA ALA A 232 -12.74 20.01 0.78
C ALA A 232 -11.58 19.00 0.81
N LEU A 233 -11.76 17.87 1.50
CA LEU A 233 -10.74 16.84 1.66
C LEU A 233 -10.66 15.88 0.48
N THR A 234 -9.44 15.62 0.04
CA THR A 234 -9.08 14.50 -0.83
C THR A 234 -7.99 13.66 -0.16
N LEU A 235 -8.16 12.35 -0.16
CA LEU A 235 -7.21 11.38 0.35
C LEU A 235 -6.73 10.51 -0.80
N SER A 236 -5.43 10.21 -0.82
CA SER A 236 -4.86 9.30 -1.80
C SER A 236 -3.86 8.34 -1.19
N ASP A 237 -3.86 7.09 -1.68
CA ASP A 237 -2.89 6.07 -1.31
C ASP A 237 -2.67 5.10 -2.48
N VAL A 238 -1.55 4.39 -2.47
CA VAL A 238 -1.29 3.30 -3.42
C VAL A 238 -1.92 1.99 -2.95
N SER A 239 -2.12 1.82 -1.65
CA SER A 239 -2.64 0.59 -1.06
C SER A 239 -4.17 0.57 -1.09
N SER A 240 -4.73 -0.44 -1.77
CA SER A 240 -6.17 -0.71 -1.75
C SER A 240 -6.73 -0.92 -0.33
N ALA A 241 -5.94 -1.49 0.59
CA ALA A 241 -6.32 -1.65 1.98
C ALA A 241 -6.33 -0.31 2.73
N ALA A 242 -5.39 0.59 2.42
CA ALA A 242 -5.36 1.95 2.99
C ALA A 242 -6.57 2.76 2.52
N ILE A 243 -6.89 2.70 1.22
CA ILE A 243 -8.08 3.35 0.64
C ILE A 243 -9.35 2.87 1.34
N ALA A 244 -9.53 1.55 1.46
CA ALA A 244 -10.70 0.98 2.14
C ALA A 244 -10.76 1.38 3.62
N SER A 245 -9.61 1.39 4.31
CA SER A 245 -9.51 1.77 5.72
C SER A 245 -9.82 3.25 5.94
N SER A 246 -9.27 4.12 5.10
CA SER A 246 -9.57 5.56 5.11
C SER A 246 -11.06 5.81 4.89
N GLN A 247 -11.68 5.14 3.92
CA GLN A 247 -13.11 5.29 3.68
C GLN A 247 -13.96 4.82 4.87
N ALA A 248 -13.60 3.68 5.48
CA ALA A 248 -14.30 3.14 6.65
C ALA A 248 -14.16 4.06 7.87
N THR A 249 -12.96 4.61 8.12
CA THR A 249 -12.71 5.60 9.17
C THR A 249 -13.52 6.88 8.95
N LEU A 250 -13.45 7.47 7.75
CA LEU A 250 -14.20 8.68 7.41
C LEU A 250 -15.72 8.49 7.61
N ASN A 251 -16.25 7.37 7.11
CA ASN A 251 -17.67 7.04 7.24
C ASN A 251 -18.09 6.89 8.71
N SER A 252 -17.28 6.21 9.53
CA SER A 252 -17.58 6.01 10.96
C SER A 252 -17.57 7.32 11.75
N ASN A 253 -16.86 8.33 11.25
CA ASN A 253 -16.75 9.65 11.88
C ASN A 253 -17.62 10.74 11.22
N ASN A 254 -18.45 10.38 10.23
CA ASN A 254 -19.28 11.32 9.47
C ASN A 254 -18.47 12.45 8.77
N VAL A 255 -17.23 12.19 8.37
CA VAL A 255 -16.38 13.15 7.66
C VAL A 255 -16.52 12.93 6.16
N LYS A 256 -16.88 13.98 5.41
CA LYS A 256 -16.98 13.95 3.95
C LYS A 256 -15.63 14.19 3.32
N ALA A 257 -15.19 13.28 2.45
CA ALA A 257 -13.99 13.43 1.65
C ALA A 257 -14.06 12.57 0.38
N THR A 258 -13.20 12.86 -0.59
CA THR A 258 -12.93 11.98 -1.73
C THR A 258 -11.73 11.10 -1.41
N VAL A 259 -11.84 9.78 -1.56
CA VAL A 259 -10.73 8.84 -1.37
C VAL A 259 -10.44 8.14 -2.68
N MET A 260 -9.17 8.07 -3.10
CA MET A 260 -8.82 7.45 -4.37
C MET A 260 -7.44 6.78 -4.39
N ALA A 261 -7.28 5.84 -5.32
CA ALA A 261 -5.97 5.26 -5.61
C ALA A 261 -5.13 6.22 -6.44
N SER A 262 -3.90 6.49 -5.99
CA SER A 262 -2.93 7.28 -6.73
C SER A 262 -1.51 6.89 -6.34
N ASP A 263 -0.64 6.72 -7.33
CA ASP A 263 0.82 6.71 -7.13
C ASP A 263 1.29 8.16 -7.11
N VAL A 264 1.48 8.69 -5.90
CA VAL A 264 1.71 10.12 -5.63
C VAL A 264 0.60 10.96 -6.30
N PHE A 265 0.88 11.67 -7.40
CA PHE A 265 -0.10 12.51 -8.10
C PHE A 265 -0.70 11.91 -9.38
N SER A 266 -0.35 10.67 -9.74
CA SER A 266 -0.72 10.05 -11.03
C SER A 266 -2.22 10.05 -11.37
N ASN A 267 -3.11 10.10 -10.36
CA ASN A 267 -4.55 10.12 -10.56
C ASN A 267 -5.22 11.40 -10.01
N LEU A 268 -4.43 12.44 -9.71
CA LEU A 268 -4.89 13.69 -9.12
C LEU A 268 -4.86 14.82 -10.15
N ASN A 269 -6.02 15.38 -10.49
CA ASN A 269 -6.15 16.43 -11.51
C ASN A 269 -6.39 17.83 -10.92
N ASP A 270 -6.77 17.91 -9.65
CA ASP A 270 -7.13 19.17 -9.01
C ASP A 270 -5.91 19.94 -8.46
N LYS A 271 -6.16 21.21 -8.15
CA LYS A 271 -5.24 22.05 -7.38
C LYS A 271 -5.69 22.18 -5.94
N TYR A 272 -4.74 22.09 -5.03
CA TYR A 272 -4.94 22.11 -3.58
C TYR A 272 -4.35 23.36 -2.95
N HIS A 273 -5.03 23.89 -1.94
CA HIS A 273 -4.46 24.95 -1.13
C HIS A 273 -3.44 24.39 -0.14
N LEU A 274 -3.70 23.19 0.41
CA LEU A 274 -2.77 22.49 1.30
C LEU A 274 -2.60 21.04 0.82
N ILE A 275 -1.35 20.60 0.69
CA ILE A 275 -0.99 19.19 0.52
C ILE A 275 -0.27 18.75 1.79
N VAL A 276 -0.78 17.74 2.47
CA VAL A 276 -0.17 17.11 3.65
C VAL A 276 0.32 15.70 3.31
N SER A 277 1.41 15.26 3.94
CA SER A 277 1.84 13.87 3.82
C SER A 277 2.72 13.45 4.99
N ASN A 278 2.52 12.20 5.44
CA ASN A 278 3.49 11.42 6.21
C ASN A 278 4.00 10.26 5.34
N PRO A 279 5.02 10.49 4.49
CA PRO A 279 5.50 9.47 3.57
C PRO A 279 6.10 8.26 4.30
N PRO A 280 6.07 7.05 3.71
CA PRO A 280 6.58 5.85 4.36
C PRO A 280 8.11 5.91 4.58
N PHE A 281 8.53 5.89 5.85
CA PHE A 281 9.93 5.75 6.23
C PHE A 281 10.26 4.30 6.55
N HIS A 282 11.10 3.66 5.73
CA HIS A 282 11.70 2.38 6.09
C HIS A 282 13.21 2.45 5.87
N ASP A 283 13.94 1.85 6.81
CA ASP A 283 15.39 1.86 6.94
C ASP A 283 16.11 1.49 5.63
N GLY A 284 16.46 2.51 4.83
CA GLY A 284 17.44 2.41 3.75
C GLY A 284 16.97 1.85 2.40
N LYS A 285 15.67 1.77 2.10
CA LYS A 285 15.21 1.37 0.75
C LYS A 285 15.16 2.57 -0.20
N GLN A 286 15.98 2.54 -1.27
CA GLN A 286 16.00 3.57 -2.33
C GLN A 286 14.60 3.96 -2.82
N THR A 287 13.68 3.01 -2.91
CA THR A 287 12.29 3.21 -3.36
C THR A 287 11.52 4.22 -2.51
N ASN A 288 11.70 4.23 -1.18
CA ASN A 288 10.98 5.17 -0.32
C ASN A 288 11.49 6.60 -0.50
N TYR A 289 12.81 6.76 -0.66
CA TYR A 289 13.41 8.06 -0.98
C TYR A 289 12.93 8.59 -2.33
N THR A 290 12.80 7.71 -3.34
CA THR A 290 12.22 8.08 -4.64
C THR A 290 10.79 8.60 -4.51
N ALA A 291 9.93 7.94 -3.73
CA ALA A 291 8.53 8.37 -3.56
C ALA A 291 8.43 9.77 -2.92
N VAL A 292 9.20 10.06 -1.85
CA VAL A 292 9.21 11.39 -1.22
C VAL A 292 9.76 12.46 -2.17
N ASN A 293 10.80 12.13 -2.95
CA ASN A 293 11.33 13.07 -3.92
C ASN A 293 10.34 13.39 -5.03
N THR A 294 9.62 12.38 -5.53
CA THR A 294 8.54 12.59 -6.51
C THR A 294 7.46 13.48 -5.91
N LEU A 295 7.03 13.21 -4.68
CA LEU A 295 6.07 14.05 -3.95
C LEU A 295 6.53 15.51 -3.91
N ILE A 296 7.75 15.80 -3.45
CA ILE A 296 8.27 17.17 -3.34
C ILE A 296 8.34 17.85 -4.72
N LYS A 297 8.91 17.17 -5.72
CA LYS A 297 9.14 17.73 -7.06
C LYS A 297 7.85 18.03 -7.81
N GLU A 298 6.81 17.22 -7.59
CA GLU A 298 5.53 17.36 -8.29
C GLU A 298 4.52 18.20 -7.51
N ALA A 299 4.63 18.31 -6.18
CA ALA A 299 3.68 19.03 -5.34
C ALA A 299 3.39 20.46 -5.82
N LYS A 300 4.41 21.20 -6.27
CA LYS A 300 4.24 22.56 -6.82
C LYS A 300 3.24 22.60 -7.98
N LYS A 301 3.21 21.56 -8.83
CA LYS A 301 2.25 21.44 -9.94
C LYS A 301 0.83 21.14 -9.49
N HIS A 302 0.63 20.70 -8.25
CA HIS A 302 -0.69 20.42 -7.67
C HIS A 302 -1.13 21.45 -6.64
N LEU A 303 -0.31 22.46 -6.33
CA LEU A 303 -0.68 23.57 -5.47
C LEU A 303 -1.38 24.69 -6.24
N LYS A 304 -2.33 25.35 -5.56
CA LYS A 304 -2.85 26.68 -5.92
C LYS A 304 -1.75 27.73 -5.65
N LEU A 305 -1.89 28.91 -6.25
CA LEU A 305 -1.07 30.05 -5.88
C LEU A 305 -1.26 30.35 -4.38
N ASN A 306 -0.16 30.62 -3.66
CA ASN A 306 -0.12 30.78 -2.20
C ASN A 306 -0.59 29.53 -1.43
N GLY A 307 -0.51 28.35 -2.05
CA GLY A 307 -0.72 27.07 -1.38
C GLY A 307 0.54 26.56 -0.70
N TYR A 308 0.36 25.54 0.14
CA TYR A 308 1.39 24.99 1.01
C TYR A 308 1.54 23.47 0.84
N LEU A 309 2.78 23.00 0.83
CA LEU A 309 3.14 21.60 1.09
C LEU A 309 3.59 21.49 2.54
N CYS A 310 2.95 20.64 3.34
CA CYS A 310 3.34 20.34 4.71
C CYS A 310 3.67 18.85 4.85
N ILE A 311 4.94 18.50 5.06
CA ILE A 311 5.38 17.11 5.14
C ILE A 311 6.17 16.86 6.41
N VAL A 312 5.90 15.74 7.09
CA VAL A 312 6.81 15.22 8.09
C VAL A 312 7.82 14.31 7.40
N ALA A 313 9.09 14.36 7.82
CA ALA A 313 10.13 13.49 7.30
C ALA A 313 11.23 13.20 8.32
N ASN A 314 11.97 12.11 8.14
CA ASN A 314 13.12 11.77 8.97
C ASN A 314 14.20 12.86 8.96
N SER A 315 14.67 13.27 10.14
CA SER A 315 15.63 14.38 10.32
C SER A 315 17.01 14.13 9.71
N PHE A 316 17.38 12.88 9.45
CA PHE A 316 18.70 12.49 8.94
C PHE A 316 18.83 12.52 7.41
N LEU A 317 17.71 12.65 6.68
CA LEU A 317 17.73 12.70 5.21
C LEU A 317 17.72 14.16 4.72
N PRO A 318 18.37 14.46 3.58
CA PRO A 318 18.56 15.83 3.09
C PRO A 318 17.31 16.37 2.35
N TYR A 319 16.13 16.32 2.98
CA TYR A 319 14.90 16.82 2.35
C TYR A 319 14.87 18.34 2.20
N GLN A 320 15.55 19.07 3.09
CA GLN A 320 15.64 20.54 3.02
C GLN A 320 16.17 21.02 1.67
N SER A 321 17.28 20.46 1.18
CA SER A 321 17.87 20.88 -0.10
C SER A 321 16.95 20.63 -1.28
N ILE A 322 16.17 19.54 -1.25
CA ILE A 322 15.22 19.21 -2.32
C ILE A 322 14.02 20.16 -2.29
N LEU A 323 13.56 20.54 -1.09
CA LEU A 323 12.49 21.52 -0.93
C LEU A 323 12.94 22.91 -1.40
N ASP A 324 14.15 23.34 -1.03
CA ASP A 324 14.71 24.65 -1.40
C ASP A 324 14.93 24.79 -2.92
N GLU A 325 15.19 23.68 -3.62
CA GLU A 325 15.27 23.66 -5.10
C GLU A 325 13.92 23.93 -5.78
N ILE A 326 12.80 23.61 -5.12
CA ILE A 326 11.47 23.63 -5.71
C ILE A 326 10.63 24.83 -5.23
N PHE A 327 10.75 25.19 -3.95
CA PHE A 327 9.92 26.17 -3.28
C PHE A 327 10.71 27.42 -2.90
N LYS A 328 10.04 28.58 -2.87
CA LYS A 328 10.70 29.86 -2.58
C LYS A 328 11.01 30.04 -1.11
N ASN A 329 10.11 29.56 -0.26
CA ASN A 329 10.24 29.62 1.19
C ASN A 329 9.87 28.26 1.78
N VAL A 330 10.79 27.74 2.60
CA VAL A 330 10.71 26.43 3.26
C VAL A 330 11.10 26.64 4.72
N GLU A 331 10.21 26.27 5.62
CA GLU A 331 10.38 26.44 7.05
C GLU A 331 10.27 25.08 7.74
N VAL A 332 11.07 24.87 8.80
CA VAL A 332 10.88 23.73 9.71
C VAL A 332 10.00 24.23 10.85
N ILE A 333 8.72 23.88 10.80
CA ILE A 333 7.71 24.38 11.74
C ILE A 333 7.59 23.54 13.01
N ALA A 334 8.08 22.30 12.98
CA ALA A 334 8.21 21.44 14.17
C ALA A 334 9.34 20.44 13.98
N GLN A 335 9.98 19.99 15.08
CA GLN A 335 11.02 18.96 15.00
C GLN A 335 11.18 18.18 16.30
N THR A 336 11.68 16.95 16.14
CA THR A 336 12.19 16.07 17.19
C THR A 336 13.58 15.57 16.79
N THR A 337 14.19 14.71 17.62
CA THR A 337 15.45 14.04 17.26
C THR A 337 15.31 13.13 16.03
N LYS A 338 14.11 12.62 15.75
CA LYS A 338 13.85 11.67 14.66
C LYS A 338 13.18 12.28 13.44
N PHE A 339 12.29 13.25 13.64
CA PHE A 339 11.44 13.80 12.59
C PHE A 339 11.49 15.33 12.53
N LYS A 340 11.29 15.89 11.34
CA LYS A 340 11.06 17.31 11.07
C LYS A 340 9.77 17.47 10.27
N VAL A 341 9.01 18.51 10.57
CA VAL A 341 7.87 18.96 9.77
C VAL A 341 8.30 20.16 8.96
N TYR A 342 8.25 20.02 7.64
CA TYR A 342 8.60 21.06 6.68
C TYR A 342 7.32 21.69 6.13
N LEU A 343 7.26 23.01 6.13
CA LEU A 343 6.23 23.81 5.49
C LEU A 343 6.85 24.57 4.32
N ALA A 344 6.41 24.27 3.10
CA ALA A 344 6.91 24.90 1.88
C ALA A 344 5.80 25.62 1.12
N SER A 345 6.06 26.85 0.67
CA SER A 345 5.06 27.71 -0.01
C SER A 345 5.30 27.83 -1.51
N HIS A 346 4.21 27.74 -2.29
CA HIS A 346 4.21 27.69 -3.76
C HIS A 346 4.84 28.90 -4.46
#